data_AF-A0A7V4G1N2-F1
#
_entry.id   AF-A0A7V4G1N2-F1
#
_cell.length_a   1.000
_cell.length_b   1.000
_cell.length_c   1.000
_cell.angle_alpha   90.00
_cell.angle_beta   90.00
_cell.angle_gamma   90.00
#
_symmetry.space_group_name_H-M   'P 1'
#
loop_
_entity.id
_entity.type
_entity.pdbx_description
1 polymer ?
#
loop_
_entity_poly.entity_id
_entity_poly.type
_entity_poly.pdbx_seq_one_letter_code
_entity_poly.pdbx_strand_id
1 'polypeptide(L)'
;MKAPQRREREIARTREDIVEAACRAFIRVGVHDATMQDIAAEAGYTAASLYTYFRSKNEIITAVMEQLTSEFLRVFEEPLPNDLSFRQRFEIVLLRHLELVDKRRALLLSFHTAGGTDTGVYPGGSHDHVFHENFERRILGLADWLRKNAKPEEIGGHDPEVAARLLVGMGFGLLHGTVGANKAHGSVTQYAPLLLDFFFHGVSGSPKTGAKKKMSTTSSRTKIAVLVLSLLAARKAMAEPMSLDQCIEVAFRKNPEIRSANLEADAAEAARRSARGGFSPRLRLDAGVQRWDRRATTDMMDGLVDLVNYGLVIKNNLKPVDLQS
;
A
#
# COMPACT_ATOMS: atom_id res chain seq x y z
N MET A 1 23.67 -24.35 35.43
CA MET A 1 22.49 -23.99 34.60
C MET A 1 21.62 -25.22 34.42
N LYS A 2 20.30 -25.13 34.62
CA LYS A 2 19.38 -26.28 34.49
C LYS A 2 19.14 -26.60 32.99
N ALA A 3 19.20 -27.87 32.60
CA ALA A 3 19.04 -28.34 31.21
C ALA A 3 17.89 -27.73 30.38
N PRO A 4 16.66 -27.51 30.91
CA PRO A 4 15.57 -26.88 30.15
C PRO A 4 15.88 -25.42 29.72
N GLN A 5 16.54 -24.63 30.57
CA GLN A 5 16.93 -23.25 30.22
C GLN A 5 17.98 -23.18 29.12
N ARG A 6 18.82 -24.22 28.97
CA ARG A 6 19.82 -24.27 27.90
C ARG A 6 19.14 -24.49 26.55
N ARG A 7 18.21 -25.45 26.48
CA ARG A 7 17.47 -25.79 25.26
C ARG A 7 16.61 -24.62 24.77
N GLU A 8 15.92 -23.92 25.68
CA GLU A 8 15.12 -22.74 25.34
C GLU A 8 15.99 -21.62 24.74
N ARG A 9 17.17 -21.37 25.32
CA ARG A 9 18.13 -20.38 24.78
C ARG A 9 18.66 -20.78 23.41
N GLU A 10 18.95 -22.06 23.19
CA GLU A 10 19.39 -22.58 21.90
C GLU A 10 18.30 -22.43 20.82
N ILE A 11 17.03 -22.69 21.17
CA ILE A 11 15.88 -22.47 20.28
C ILE A 11 15.72 -20.97 19.97
N ALA A 12 15.78 -20.10 20.97
CA ALA A 12 15.65 -18.66 20.78
C ALA A 12 16.75 -18.11 19.86
N ARG A 13 18.00 -18.50 20.10
CA ARG A 13 19.13 -18.11 19.24
C ARG A 13 18.95 -18.60 17.80
N THR A 14 18.50 -19.85 17.62
CA THR A 14 18.26 -20.38 16.28
C THR A 14 17.13 -19.62 15.58
N ARG A 15 16.07 -19.23 16.31
CA ARG A 15 15.01 -18.37 15.76
C ARG A 15 15.56 -17.02 15.31
N GLU A 16 16.44 -16.38 16.08
CA GLU A 16 17.10 -15.13 15.69
C GLU A 16 17.95 -15.30 14.42
N ASP A 17 18.74 -16.37 14.34
CA ASP A 17 19.57 -16.68 13.16
C ASP A 17 18.71 -16.85 11.88
N ILE A 18 17.55 -17.52 12.01
CA ILE A 18 16.58 -17.69 10.92
C ILE A 18 15.96 -16.34 10.52
N VAL A 19 15.62 -15.48 11.48
CA VAL A 19 15.04 -14.16 11.21
C VAL A 19 16.02 -13.29 10.44
N GLU A 20 17.30 -13.26 10.83
CA GLU A 20 18.32 -12.50 10.09
C GLU A 20 18.61 -13.10 8.70
N ALA A 21 18.53 -14.42 8.55
CA ALA A 21 18.57 -15.07 7.23
C ALA A 21 17.38 -14.68 6.34
N ALA A 22 16.19 -14.58 6.93
CA ALA A 22 15.01 -14.11 6.22
C ALA A 22 15.14 -12.65 5.77
N CYS A 23 15.73 -11.78 6.60
CA CYS A 23 16.05 -10.41 6.19
C CYS A 23 16.91 -10.38 4.91
N ARG A 24 17.95 -11.23 4.82
CA ARG A 24 18.79 -11.33 3.62
C ARG A 24 18.01 -11.84 2.42
N ALA A 25 17.19 -12.88 2.58
CA ALA A 25 16.33 -13.39 1.53
C ALA A 25 15.37 -12.30 1.00
N PHE A 26 14.73 -11.55 1.90
CA PHE A 26 13.78 -10.49 1.55
C PHE A 26 14.46 -9.33 0.81
N ILE A 27 15.67 -8.95 1.21
CA ILE A 27 16.46 -7.96 0.46
C ILE A 27 16.78 -8.47 -0.96
N ARG A 28 17.13 -9.75 -1.09
CA ARG A 28 17.59 -10.35 -2.35
C ARG A 28 16.48 -10.53 -3.38
N VAL A 29 15.33 -11.07 -2.97
CA VAL A 29 14.24 -11.44 -3.90
C VAL A 29 12.91 -10.75 -3.63
N GLY A 30 12.82 -9.92 -2.60
CA GLY A 30 11.56 -9.32 -2.16
C GLY A 30 10.75 -10.24 -1.25
N VAL A 31 9.90 -9.64 -0.42
CA VAL A 31 9.17 -10.35 0.65
C VAL A 31 8.07 -11.25 0.09
N HIS A 32 7.41 -10.80 -0.99
CA HIS A 32 6.35 -11.55 -1.65
C HIS A 32 6.91 -12.82 -2.31
N ASP A 33 8.00 -12.69 -3.05
CA ASP A 33 8.57 -13.78 -3.85
C ASP A 33 9.46 -14.73 -3.04
N ALA A 34 10.01 -14.28 -1.91
CA ALA A 34 10.79 -15.14 -1.04
C ALA A 34 10.01 -16.39 -0.60
N THR A 35 10.65 -17.54 -0.69
CA THR A 35 10.09 -18.84 -0.28
C THR A 35 10.72 -19.33 1.02
N MET A 36 10.12 -20.36 1.64
CA MET A 36 10.75 -21.03 2.78
C MET A 36 12.10 -21.66 2.40
N GLN A 37 12.25 -22.09 1.14
CA GLN A 37 13.48 -22.65 0.60
C GLN A 37 14.58 -21.59 0.49
N ASP A 38 14.24 -20.37 0.04
CA ASP A 38 15.19 -19.25 0.00
C ASP A 38 15.74 -18.93 1.39
N ILE A 39 14.84 -18.82 2.38
CA ILE A 39 15.21 -18.52 3.76
C ILE A 39 16.09 -19.65 4.33
N ALA A 40 15.75 -20.91 4.03
CA ALA A 40 16.51 -22.06 4.51
C ALA A 40 17.93 -22.06 3.94
N ALA A 41 18.07 -21.74 2.65
CA ALA A 41 19.37 -21.62 1.99
C ALA A 41 20.23 -20.51 2.62
N GLU A 42 19.64 -19.33 2.90
CA GLU A 42 20.32 -18.22 3.59
C GLU A 42 20.73 -18.55 5.04
N ALA A 43 19.99 -19.45 5.69
CA ALA A 43 20.21 -19.85 7.07
C ALA A 43 21.15 -21.07 7.21
N GLY A 44 21.45 -21.77 6.12
CA GLY A 44 22.19 -23.04 6.15
C GLY A 44 21.37 -24.23 6.68
N TYR A 45 20.04 -24.17 6.55
CA TYR A 45 19.10 -25.20 6.99
C TYR A 45 18.35 -25.82 5.80
N THR A 46 17.57 -26.87 6.07
CA THR A 46 16.54 -27.34 5.13
C THR A 46 15.21 -26.63 5.39
N ALA A 47 14.35 -26.52 4.37
CA ALA A 47 13.01 -25.95 4.55
C ALA A 47 12.20 -26.74 5.61
N ALA A 48 12.34 -28.07 5.64
CA ALA A 48 11.70 -28.91 6.66
C ALA A 48 12.16 -28.56 8.09
N SER A 49 13.45 -28.27 8.27
CA SER A 49 13.99 -27.84 9.57
C SER A 49 13.42 -26.50 10.02
N LEU A 50 13.22 -25.54 9.11
CA LEU A 50 12.61 -24.24 9.44
C LEU A 50 11.20 -24.39 10.02
N TYR A 51 10.41 -25.35 9.54
CA TYR A 51 9.06 -25.60 10.06
C TYR A 51 9.02 -26.04 11.53
N THR A 52 10.16 -26.45 12.10
CA THR A 52 10.30 -26.71 13.54
C THR A 52 10.28 -25.41 14.35
N TYR A 53 10.73 -24.32 13.75
CA TYR A 53 10.84 -23.01 14.39
C TYR A 53 9.70 -22.09 14.00
N PHE A 54 9.29 -22.06 12.73
CA PHE A 54 8.25 -21.17 12.23
C PHE A 54 7.25 -21.95 11.38
N ARG A 55 5.96 -21.83 11.69
CA ARG A 55 4.89 -22.58 11.01
C ARG A 55 4.66 -22.12 9.58
N SER A 56 5.07 -20.89 9.25
CA SER A 56 4.86 -20.29 7.93
C SER A 56 5.85 -19.15 7.68
N LYS A 57 5.97 -18.76 6.40
CA LYS A 57 6.64 -17.50 6.01
C LYS A 57 6.04 -16.29 6.73
N ASN A 58 4.74 -16.30 7.00
CA ASN A 58 4.07 -15.18 7.66
C ASN A 58 4.52 -15.02 9.11
N GLU A 59 4.74 -16.11 9.83
CA GLU A 59 5.31 -16.05 11.19
C GLU A 59 6.73 -15.46 11.17
N ILE A 60 7.53 -15.78 10.15
CA ILE A 60 8.86 -15.21 9.95
C ILE A 60 8.77 -13.71 9.65
N ILE A 61 7.86 -13.30 8.76
CA ILE A 61 7.63 -11.88 8.45
C ILE A 61 7.24 -11.11 9.72
N THR A 62 6.32 -11.64 10.53
CA THR A 62 5.96 -11.02 11.81
C THR A 62 7.17 -10.90 12.74
N ALA A 63 8.01 -11.93 12.83
CA ALA A 63 9.21 -11.89 13.66
C ALA A 63 10.25 -10.87 13.16
N VAL A 64 10.45 -10.74 11.84
CA VAL A 64 11.31 -9.70 11.25
C VAL A 64 10.78 -8.31 11.58
N MET A 65 9.46 -8.09 11.46
CA MET A 65 8.85 -6.80 11.76
C MET A 65 8.94 -6.46 13.24
N GLU A 66 8.73 -7.43 14.14
CA GLU A 66 8.90 -7.24 15.58
C GLU A 66 10.36 -6.89 15.94
N GLN A 67 11.33 -7.56 15.31
CA GLN A 67 12.75 -7.26 15.49
C GLN A 67 13.05 -5.82 15.05
N LEU A 68 12.59 -5.41 13.86
CA LEU A 68 12.77 -4.05 13.37
C LEU A 68 12.13 -3.01 14.29
N THR A 69 10.89 -3.22 14.70
CA THR A 69 10.19 -2.31 15.64
C THR A 69 10.95 -2.22 16.95
N SER A 70 11.42 -3.34 17.49
CA SER A 70 12.23 -3.37 18.71
C SER A 70 13.53 -2.59 18.56
N GLU A 71 14.23 -2.72 17.43
CA GLU A 71 15.43 -1.93 17.12
C GLU A 71 15.12 -0.42 17.11
N PHE A 72 14.01 -0.01 16.49
CA PHE A 72 13.60 1.39 16.45
C PHE A 72 13.18 1.94 17.81
N LEU A 73 12.48 1.15 18.63
CA LEU A 73 12.05 1.59 19.96
C LEU A 73 13.24 1.75 20.91
N ARG A 74 14.27 0.90 20.81
CA ARG A 74 15.51 1.02 21.60
C ARG A 74 16.22 2.36 21.41
N VAL A 75 16.13 2.98 20.23
CA VAL A 75 16.68 4.32 19.98
C VAL A 75 16.15 5.35 20.99
N PHE A 76 14.88 5.21 21.41
CA PHE A 76 14.24 6.11 22.38
C PHE A 76 14.55 5.75 23.83
N GLU A 77 15.01 4.52 24.09
CA GLU A 77 15.35 4.02 25.43
C GLU A 77 16.82 4.29 25.79
N GLU A 78 17.67 4.48 24.78
CA GLU A 78 19.08 4.77 25.00
C GLU A 78 19.29 6.06 25.81
N PRO A 79 20.11 6.02 26.88
CA PRO A 79 20.28 7.15 27.77
C PRO A 79 20.88 8.35 27.03
N LEU A 80 20.45 9.54 27.46
CA LEU A 80 20.93 10.83 26.98
C LEU A 80 21.48 11.63 28.17
N PRO A 81 22.54 12.44 27.97
CA PRO A 81 23.02 13.34 29.02
C PRO A 81 21.93 14.30 29.48
N ASN A 82 21.79 14.47 30.80
CA ASN A 82 20.72 15.26 31.42
C ASN A 82 20.96 16.78 31.35
N ASP A 83 22.19 17.20 31.07
CA ASP A 83 22.62 18.60 30.96
C ASP A 83 22.32 19.20 29.57
N LEU A 84 21.88 18.39 28.61
CA LEU A 84 21.51 18.84 27.27
C LEU A 84 20.10 19.44 27.21
N SER A 85 19.97 20.50 26.42
CA SER A 85 18.65 21.03 26.02
C SER A 85 17.81 19.97 25.32
N PHE A 86 16.48 20.15 25.31
CA PHE A 86 15.59 19.29 24.53
C PHE A 86 16.01 19.20 23.05
N ARG A 87 16.34 20.33 22.42
CA ARG A 87 16.76 20.36 21.00
C ARG A 87 17.97 19.47 20.74
N GLN A 88 18.98 19.52 21.61
CA GLN A 88 20.19 18.68 21.49
C GLN A 88 19.88 17.20 21.72
N ARG A 89 19.05 16.88 22.73
CA ARG A 89 18.60 15.49 22.98
C ARG A 89 17.82 14.94 21.80
N PHE A 90 16.91 15.73 21.24
CA PHE A 90 16.12 15.37 20.07
C PHE A 90 16.99 15.18 18.82
N GLU A 91 17.98 16.04 18.60
CA GLU A 91 18.95 15.88 17.51
C GLU A 91 19.72 14.56 17.61
N ILE A 92 20.19 14.16 18.81
CA ILE A 92 20.85 12.87 19.01
C ILE A 92 19.89 11.71 18.68
N VAL A 93 18.65 11.76 19.17
CA VAL A 93 17.65 10.72 18.91
C VAL A 93 17.31 10.63 17.42
N LEU A 94 17.15 11.77 16.75
CA LEU A 94 16.89 11.82 15.32
C LEU A 94 18.06 11.23 14.53
N LEU A 95 19.30 11.58 14.87
CA LEU A 95 20.49 11.04 14.21
C LEU A 95 20.58 9.51 14.38
N ARG A 96 20.45 9.00 15.62
CA ARG A 96 20.40 7.54 15.88
C ARG A 96 19.30 6.84 15.07
N HIS A 97 18.13 7.48 14.97
CA HIS A 97 17.01 6.95 14.18
C HIS A 97 17.36 6.89 12.69
N LEU A 98 17.92 7.96 12.13
CA LEU A 98 18.30 8.04 10.72
C LEU A 98 19.45 7.08 10.38
N GLU A 99 20.41 6.89 11.28
CA GLU A 99 21.48 5.88 11.15
C GLU A 99 20.90 4.47 11.08
N LEU A 100 19.91 4.15 11.92
CA LEU A 100 19.22 2.86 11.87
C LEU A 100 18.41 2.70 10.57
N VAL A 101 17.75 3.77 10.09
CA VAL A 101 17.07 3.77 8.79
C VAL A 101 18.06 3.46 7.67
N ASP A 102 19.24 4.06 7.64
CA ASP A 102 20.27 3.75 6.65
C ASP A 102 20.75 2.30 6.76
N LYS A 103 21.06 1.85 7.98
CA LYS A 103 21.53 0.48 8.23
C LYS A 103 20.53 -0.58 7.78
N ARG A 104 19.22 -0.32 7.96
CA ARG A 104 18.13 -1.22 7.56
C ARG A 104 17.46 -0.83 6.24
N ARG A 105 18.02 0.11 5.47
CA ARG A 105 17.38 0.72 4.29
C ARG A 105 16.92 -0.31 3.26
N ALA A 106 17.80 -1.23 2.88
CA ALA A 106 17.49 -2.24 1.87
C ALA A 106 16.31 -3.13 2.31
N LEU A 107 16.29 -3.52 3.58
CA LEU A 107 15.22 -4.32 4.16
C LEU A 107 13.91 -3.52 4.22
N LEU A 108 13.96 -2.27 4.71
CA LEU A 108 12.80 -1.39 4.74
C LEU A 108 12.21 -1.25 3.33
N LEU A 109 13.02 -0.96 2.31
CA LEU A 109 12.55 -0.84 0.93
C LEU A 109 11.94 -2.13 0.39
N SER A 110 12.48 -3.31 0.75
CA SER A 110 11.93 -4.60 0.32
C SER A 110 10.48 -4.85 0.77
N PHE A 111 10.06 -4.18 1.85
CA PHE A 111 8.69 -4.21 2.36
C PHE A 111 7.75 -3.18 1.71
N HIS A 112 8.29 -2.21 0.98
CA HIS A 112 7.52 -1.15 0.34
C HIS A 112 7.40 -1.33 -1.18
N THR A 113 8.40 -1.93 -1.84
CA THR A 113 8.38 -2.23 -3.28
C THR A 113 7.48 -3.40 -3.66
N ALA A 114 6.92 -4.11 -2.67
CA ALA A 114 5.95 -5.18 -2.90
C ALA A 114 4.51 -4.65 -3.07
N GLY A 115 4.30 -3.33 -3.09
CA GLY A 115 3.15 -2.69 -3.71
C GLY A 115 3.49 -2.36 -5.17
N GLY A 116 3.14 -3.26 -6.10
CA GLY A 116 3.19 -2.95 -7.53
C GLY A 116 2.47 -1.63 -7.79
N THR A 117 3.14 -0.75 -8.54
CA THR A 117 2.63 0.43 -9.25
C THR A 117 1.29 1.02 -8.79
N ASP A 118 1.36 2.26 -8.33
CA ASP A 118 0.28 3.19 -7.95
C ASP A 118 -0.38 3.03 -6.56
N THR A 119 0.12 3.83 -5.62
CA THR A 119 -0.58 4.32 -4.40
C THR A 119 -1.06 3.30 -3.34
N GLY A 120 -0.61 2.06 -3.39
CA GLY A 120 -1.05 1.02 -2.45
C GLY A 120 -0.21 0.88 -1.18
N VAL A 121 -0.54 1.66 -0.15
CA VAL A 121 -0.60 1.08 1.21
C VAL A 121 -1.49 -0.16 1.09
N TYR A 122 -0.95 -1.34 1.33
CA TYR A 122 -1.62 -2.61 1.08
C TYR A 122 -3.07 -2.62 1.60
N PRO A 123 -4.08 -2.84 0.74
CA PRO A 123 -5.44 -3.15 1.17
C PRO A 123 -5.74 -4.64 0.98
N GLY A 124 -5.79 -5.39 2.07
CA GLY A 124 -6.51 -6.68 2.18
C GLY A 124 -5.69 -7.93 2.54
N GLY A 125 -4.39 -7.83 2.82
CA GLY A 125 -3.54 -8.95 3.25
C GLY A 125 -3.36 -9.03 4.78
N SER A 126 -3.15 -10.24 5.31
CA SER A 126 -2.77 -10.44 6.74
C SER A 126 -1.46 -9.74 7.14
N HIS A 127 -0.62 -9.44 6.15
CA HIS A 127 0.62 -8.71 6.34
C HIS A 127 0.41 -7.22 6.58
N ASP A 128 -0.58 -6.62 5.93
CA ASP A 128 -0.89 -5.20 5.98
C ASP A 128 -1.08 -4.76 7.42
N HIS A 129 -1.82 -5.57 8.17
CA HIS A 129 -2.06 -5.33 9.59
C HIS A 129 -0.75 -5.33 10.39
N VAL A 130 0.11 -6.34 10.19
CA VAL A 130 1.40 -6.42 10.87
C VAL A 130 2.30 -5.22 10.52
N PHE A 131 2.33 -4.79 9.25
CA PHE A 131 3.05 -3.59 8.83
C PHE A 131 2.52 -2.34 9.51
N HIS A 132 1.22 -2.12 9.45
CA HIS A 132 0.54 -0.99 10.05
C HIS A 132 0.74 -0.92 11.56
N GLU A 133 0.51 -2.02 12.28
CA GLU A 133 0.68 -2.08 13.73
C GLU A 133 2.13 -1.79 14.15
N ASN A 134 3.10 -2.37 13.46
CA ASN A 134 4.52 -2.14 13.75
C ASN A 134 4.94 -0.69 13.45
N PHE A 135 4.42 -0.11 12.38
CA PHE A 135 4.66 1.29 12.04
C PHE A 135 4.02 2.24 13.06
N GLU A 136 2.77 2.02 13.43
CA GLU A 136 2.08 2.78 14.47
C GLU A 136 2.80 2.67 15.82
N ARG A 137 3.27 1.48 16.22
CA ARG A 137 4.07 1.31 17.44
C ARG A 137 5.32 2.19 17.46
N ARG A 138 6.00 2.35 16.31
CA ARG A 138 7.17 3.24 16.19
C ARG A 138 6.80 4.70 16.35
N ILE A 139 5.69 5.13 15.76
CA ILE A 139 5.16 6.50 15.91
C ILE A 139 4.81 6.77 17.37
N LEU A 140 4.09 5.85 18.01
CA LEU A 140 3.69 5.96 19.41
C LEU A 140 4.89 5.96 20.36
N GLY A 141 5.95 5.20 20.04
CA GLY A 141 7.21 5.24 20.78
C GLY A 141 7.87 6.62 20.75
N LEU A 142 7.93 7.27 19.59
CA LEU A 142 8.42 8.65 19.47
C LEU A 142 7.50 9.63 20.21
N ALA A 143 6.18 9.48 20.09
CA ALA A 143 5.21 10.32 20.77
C ALA A 143 5.35 10.24 22.30
N ASP A 144 5.58 9.04 22.83
CA ASP A 144 5.83 8.82 24.25
C ASP A 144 7.17 9.43 24.70
N TRP A 145 8.21 9.29 23.88
CA TRP A 145 9.48 9.95 24.13
C TRP A 145 9.33 11.48 24.18
N LEU A 146 8.61 12.08 23.22
CA LEU A 146 8.30 13.52 23.20
C LEU A 146 7.52 13.94 24.45
N ARG A 147 6.47 13.19 24.82
CA ARG A 147 5.65 13.46 26.00
C ARG A 147 6.48 13.48 27.30
N LYS A 148 7.47 12.60 27.41
CA LYS A 148 8.35 12.49 28.59
C LYS A 148 9.46 13.56 28.62
N ASN A 149 9.91 14.02 27.46
CA ASN A 149 11.15 14.81 27.36
C ASN A 149 10.97 16.26 26.93
N ALA A 150 9.84 16.61 26.29
CA ALA A 150 9.55 17.94 25.78
C ALA A 150 8.59 18.70 26.70
N LYS A 151 8.83 20.00 26.87
CA LYS A 151 7.80 20.93 27.34
C LYS A 151 6.84 21.26 26.19
N PRO A 152 5.57 21.62 26.45
CA PRO A 152 4.62 21.96 25.41
C PRO A 152 5.16 23.02 24.42
N GLU A 153 5.86 24.05 24.92
CA GLU A 153 6.37 25.14 24.10
C GLU A 153 7.50 24.70 23.15
N GLU A 154 8.25 23.66 23.53
CA GLU A 154 9.35 23.12 22.71
C GLU A 154 8.84 22.36 21.48
N ILE A 155 7.56 21.99 21.48
CA ILE A 155 6.83 21.39 20.34
C ILE A 155 5.65 22.26 19.89
N GLY A 156 5.67 23.56 20.18
CA GLY A 156 4.67 24.51 19.67
C GLY A 156 3.28 24.45 20.32
N GLY A 157 3.14 23.72 21.43
CA GLY A 157 1.86 23.40 22.05
C GLY A 157 1.06 22.34 21.30
N HIS A 158 1.66 21.65 20.33
CA HIS A 158 1.03 20.57 19.59
C HIS A 158 0.99 19.28 20.41
N ASP A 159 0.03 18.42 20.08
CA ASP A 159 -0.03 17.08 20.65
C ASP A 159 1.22 16.26 20.23
N PRO A 160 1.91 15.57 21.16
CA PRO A 160 3.12 14.80 20.86
C PRO A 160 2.95 13.73 19.79
N GLU A 161 1.77 13.13 19.68
CA GLU A 161 1.48 12.10 18.67
C GLU A 161 1.36 12.72 17.29
N VAL A 162 0.70 13.87 17.18
CA VAL A 162 0.64 14.65 15.94
C VAL A 162 2.04 15.09 15.50
N ALA A 163 2.85 15.61 16.44
CA ALA A 163 4.23 16.00 16.15
C ALA A 163 5.08 14.80 15.67
N ALA A 164 4.96 13.65 16.33
CA ALA A 164 5.65 12.42 15.94
C ALA A 164 5.24 11.96 14.52
N ARG A 165 3.94 11.95 14.20
CA ARG A 165 3.45 11.60 12.85
C ARG A 165 3.99 12.53 11.78
N LEU A 166 4.01 13.84 12.03
CA LEU A 166 4.56 14.81 11.08
C LEU A 166 6.04 14.55 10.81
N LEU A 167 6.85 14.33 11.87
CA LEU A 167 8.27 14.04 11.72
C LEU A 167 8.52 12.75 10.92
N VAL A 168 7.82 11.67 11.27
CA VAL A 168 7.93 10.39 10.58
C VAL A 168 7.52 10.53 9.11
N GLY A 169 6.45 11.27 8.83
CA GLY A 169 6.01 11.57 7.46
C GLY A 169 7.08 12.31 6.64
N MET A 170 7.75 13.30 7.23
CA MET A 170 8.86 14.00 6.57
C MET A 170 10.03 13.05 6.25
N GLY A 171 10.35 12.14 7.16
CA GLY A 171 11.42 11.14 6.97
C GLY A 171 11.07 10.07 5.93
N PHE A 172 9.80 9.67 5.84
CA PHE A 172 9.34 8.62 4.92
C PHE A 172 9.61 8.97 3.45
N GLY A 173 9.36 10.23 3.05
CA GLY A 173 9.64 10.68 1.68
C GLY A 173 11.12 10.58 1.29
N LEU A 174 12.03 10.75 2.26
CA LEU A 174 13.48 10.66 2.05
C LEU A 174 13.97 9.21 1.88
N LEU A 175 13.25 8.25 2.47
CA LEU A 175 13.56 6.82 2.35
C LEU A 175 13.40 6.33 0.90
N HIS A 176 12.32 6.75 0.24
CA HIS A 176 11.90 6.17 -1.04
C HIS A 176 12.68 6.64 -2.26
N GLY A 177 13.37 7.79 -2.18
CA GLY A 177 13.90 8.44 -3.38
C GLY A 177 12.74 8.87 -4.29
N THR A 178 12.79 10.07 -4.85
CA THR A 178 11.75 10.48 -5.80
C THR A 178 11.63 9.46 -6.92
N VAL A 179 10.42 8.97 -7.17
CA VAL A 179 10.07 8.16 -8.34
C VAL A 179 10.58 8.90 -9.58
N GLY A 180 11.64 8.37 -10.20
CA GLY A 180 12.29 9.00 -11.35
C GLY A 180 13.77 9.32 -11.11
N ALA A 181 14.63 8.58 -11.84
CA ALA A 181 16.06 8.81 -12.04
C ALA A 181 16.99 8.57 -10.84
N ASN A 182 17.50 7.34 -10.76
CA ASN A 182 18.93 7.02 -10.70
C ASN A 182 19.88 8.10 -10.12
N LYS A 183 19.62 8.53 -8.89
CA LYS A 183 20.61 9.22 -8.07
C LYS A 183 20.71 8.41 -6.79
N ALA A 184 21.91 7.89 -6.53
CA ALA A 184 22.30 7.42 -5.22
C ALA A 184 22.14 8.60 -4.26
N HIS A 185 20.98 8.70 -3.62
CA HIS A 185 20.82 9.61 -2.51
C HIS A 185 21.73 9.04 -1.42
N GLY A 186 22.71 9.83 -0.99
CA GLY A 186 23.59 9.43 0.11
C GLY A 186 22.81 9.09 1.38
N SER A 187 23.52 8.77 2.45
CA SER A 187 22.96 8.49 3.78
C SER A 187 21.81 9.45 4.14
N VAL A 188 20.68 8.93 4.64
CA VAL A 188 19.54 9.77 5.07
C VAL A 188 19.91 10.69 6.22
N THR A 189 20.97 10.37 6.98
CA THR A 189 21.52 11.24 8.04
C THR A 189 21.92 12.62 7.55
N GLN A 190 22.30 12.77 6.27
CA GLN A 190 22.66 14.07 5.69
C GLN A 190 21.50 15.08 5.72
N TYR A 191 20.25 14.59 5.82
CA TYR A 191 19.05 15.41 5.88
C TYR A 191 18.66 15.78 7.32
N ALA A 192 19.38 15.33 8.34
CA ALA A 192 19.07 15.62 9.74
C ALA A 192 18.98 17.14 10.02
N PRO A 193 19.92 18.00 9.56
CA PRO A 193 19.80 19.45 9.79
C PRO A 193 18.53 20.04 9.18
N LEU A 194 18.17 19.59 7.96
CA LEU A 194 16.98 20.04 7.26
C LEU A 194 15.69 19.59 7.97
N LEU A 195 15.65 18.34 8.43
CA LEU A 195 14.53 17.80 9.20
C LEU A 195 14.34 18.53 10.54
N LEU A 196 15.44 18.81 11.25
CA LEU A 196 15.41 19.60 12.48
C LEU A 196 14.89 21.01 12.22
N ASP A 197 15.38 21.65 11.16
CA ASP A 197 14.94 23.00 10.82
C ASP A 197 13.46 23.02 10.44
N PHE A 198 12.98 22.12 9.58
CA PHE A 198 11.55 22.05 9.25
C PHE A 198 10.69 21.72 10.45
N PHE A 199 11.10 20.74 11.27
CA PHE A 199 10.36 20.35 12.45
C PHE A 199 10.26 21.51 13.42
N PHE A 200 11.38 22.08 13.86
CA PHE A 200 11.38 23.15 14.86
C PHE A 200 10.82 24.47 14.33
N HIS A 201 11.07 24.89 13.08
CA HIS A 201 10.43 26.09 12.53
C HIS A 201 8.92 25.88 12.28
N GLY A 202 8.53 24.67 11.87
CA GLY A 202 7.15 24.32 11.58
C GLY A 202 6.28 24.24 12.84
N VAL A 203 6.78 23.58 13.89
CA VAL A 203 6.06 23.46 15.17
C VAL A 203 6.18 24.72 16.03
N SER A 204 7.30 25.46 15.99
CA SER A 204 7.43 26.72 16.76
C SER A 204 6.70 27.91 16.14
N GLY A 205 6.24 27.80 14.89
CA GLY A 205 5.38 28.80 14.28
C GLY A 205 4.07 28.88 15.05
N SER A 206 3.84 29.99 15.77
CA SER A 206 2.51 30.25 16.33
C SER A 206 1.48 30.04 15.20
N PRO A 207 0.37 29.30 15.44
CA PRO A 207 -0.72 29.33 14.49
C PRO A 207 -1.02 30.81 14.26
N LYS A 208 -1.15 31.24 13.01
CA LYS A 208 -1.74 32.54 12.71
C LYS A 208 -3.20 32.48 13.14
N THR A 209 -3.44 32.46 14.45
CA THR A 209 -4.73 32.80 15.05
C THR A 209 -5.03 34.21 14.55
N GLY A 210 -6.24 34.39 14.03
CA GLY A 210 -6.63 35.57 13.28
C GLY A 210 -6.38 36.87 14.04
N ALA A 211 -5.18 37.43 13.91
CA ALA A 211 -4.94 38.83 14.17
C ALA A 211 -5.62 39.58 13.02
N LYS A 212 -6.79 40.16 13.29
CA LYS A 212 -7.34 41.27 12.50
C LYS A 212 -6.30 42.39 12.52
N LYS A 213 -5.30 42.30 11.66
CA LYS A 213 -4.28 43.33 11.51
C LYS A 213 -4.98 44.53 10.86
N LYS A 214 -5.28 45.55 11.67
CA LYS A 214 -5.64 46.88 11.15
C LYS A 214 -4.54 47.27 10.18
N MET A 215 -4.93 47.33 8.91
CA MET A 215 -4.05 47.61 7.79
C MET A 215 -3.69 49.09 7.85
N SER A 216 -2.54 49.43 8.42
CA SER A 216 -1.99 50.78 8.21
C SER A 216 -1.44 50.83 6.80
N THR A 217 -2.16 51.56 5.97
CA THR A 217 -1.78 51.88 4.61
C THR A 217 -0.62 52.87 4.67
N THR A 218 0.58 52.46 4.25
CA THR A 218 1.50 53.23 3.39
C THR A 218 2.73 52.37 3.07
N SER A 219 3.11 52.32 1.80
CA SER A 219 4.23 51.56 1.22
C SER A 219 3.97 50.09 0.83
N SER A 220 2.94 49.87 -0.01
CA SER A 220 2.77 48.59 -0.74
C SER A 220 2.23 48.76 -2.17
N ARG A 221 2.33 49.95 -2.77
CA ARG A 221 1.84 50.14 -4.16
C ARG A 221 2.75 49.48 -5.21
N THR A 222 4.06 49.42 -4.98
CA THR A 222 5.02 48.84 -5.93
C THR A 222 5.05 47.31 -5.91
N LYS A 223 4.84 46.68 -4.75
CA LYS A 223 4.84 45.22 -4.60
C LYS A 223 3.54 44.57 -5.09
N ILE A 224 2.41 45.26 -4.94
CA ILE A 224 1.10 44.77 -5.43
C ILE A 224 1.05 44.85 -6.96
N ALA A 225 1.64 45.87 -7.59
CA ALA A 225 1.65 45.99 -9.06
C ALA A 225 2.39 44.83 -9.75
N VAL A 226 3.51 44.35 -9.20
CA VAL A 226 4.29 43.22 -9.77
C VAL A 226 3.56 41.88 -9.60
N LEU A 227 2.83 41.68 -8.50
CA LEU A 227 2.02 40.48 -8.27
C LEU A 227 0.76 40.46 -9.15
N VAL A 228 0.14 41.63 -9.36
CA VAL A 228 -1.07 41.76 -10.19
C VAL A 228 -0.74 41.63 -11.68
N LEU A 229 0.41 42.13 -12.16
CA LEU A 229 0.84 41.93 -13.55
C LEU A 229 1.15 40.45 -13.86
N SER A 230 1.78 39.74 -12.92
CA SER A 230 2.09 38.31 -13.07
C SER A 230 0.82 37.44 -13.00
N LEU A 231 -0.18 37.81 -12.17
CA LEU A 231 -1.49 37.15 -12.15
C LEU A 231 -2.37 37.47 -13.36
N LEU A 232 -2.24 38.66 -13.97
CA LEU A 232 -2.98 39.01 -15.19
C LEU A 232 -2.40 38.36 -16.44
N ALA A 233 -1.08 38.16 -16.52
CA ALA A 233 -0.44 37.39 -17.59
C ALA A 233 -0.86 35.90 -17.58
N ALA A 234 -1.13 35.34 -16.40
CA ALA A 234 -1.65 33.98 -16.25
C ALA A 234 -3.12 33.83 -16.66
N ARG A 235 -3.87 34.94 -16.78
CA ARG A 235 -5.32 34.91 -17.04
C ARG A 235 -5.72 34.59 -18.48
N LYS A 236 -4.78 34.62 -19.44
CA LYS A 236 -5.08 34.28 -20.85
C LYS A 236 -5.17 32.77 -21.11
N ALA A 237 -4.91 31.94 -20.10
CA ALA A 237 -4.92 30.48 -20.20
C ALA A 237 -5.89 29.79 -19.20
N MET A 238 -6.85 30.50 -18.64
CA MET A 238 -7.92 29.87 -17.84
C MET A 238 -9.10 29.55 -18.76
N ALA A 239 -9.20 28.27 -19.14
CA ALA A 239 -10.43 27.67 -19.62
C ALA A 239 -11.54 27.87 -18.57
N GLU A 240 -12.79 28.03 -19.01
CA GLU A 240 -13.96 28.15 -18.14
C GLU A 240 -14.01 27.02 -17.10
N PRO A 241 -14.44 27.28 -15.85
CA PRO A 241 -14.48 26.26 -14.81
C PRO A 241 -15.47 25.15 -15.21
N MET A 242 -14.94 23.99 -15.60
CA MET A 242 -15.72 22.79 -15.88
C MET A 242 -16.21 22.15 -14.58
N SER A 243 -17.42 21.59 -14.60
CA SER A 243 -17.92 20.75 -13.51
C SER A 243 -17.09 19.46 -13.39
N LEU A 244 -17.17 18.78 -12.24
CA LEU A 244 -16.47 17.50 -12.02
C LEU A 244 -16.81 16.47 -13.11
N ASP A 245 -18.08 16.39 -13.50
CA ASP A 245 -18.53 15.47 -14.55
C ASP A 245 -17.91 15.81 -15.92
N GLN A 246 -17.80 17.10 -16.24
CA GLN A 246 -17.15 17.56 -17.48
C GLN A 246 -15.64 17.31 -17.46
N CYS A 247 -14.98 17.47 -16.31
CA CYS A 247 -13.57 17.13 -16.12
C CYS A 247 -13.33 15.63 -16.34
N ILE A 248 -14.22 14.78 -15.80
CA ILE A 248 -14.15 13.32 -15.98
C ILE A 248 -14.36 12.96 -17.46
N GLU A 249 -15.36 13.55 -18.12
CA GLU A 249 -15.63 13.27 -19.54
C GLU A 249 -14.45 13.69 -20.45
N VAL A 250 -13.86 14.87 -20.19
CA VAL A 250 -12.69 15.34 -20.94
C VAL A 250 -11.47 14.46 -20.67
N ALA A 251 -11.28 13.98 -19.44
CA ALA A 251 -10.20 13.05 -19.10
C ALA A 251 -10.33 11.73 -19.87
N PHE A 252 -11.53 11.14 -19.95
CA PHE A 252 -11.78 9.94 -20.75
C PHE A 252 -11.56 10.17 -22.25
N ARG A 253 -11.90 11.35 -22.77
CA ARG A 253 -11.79 11.64 -24.21
C ARG A 253 -10.36 11.99 -24.65
N LYS A 254 -9.60 12.69 -23.80
CA LYS A 254 -8.28 13.25 -24.16
C LYS A 254 -7.08 12.47 -23.61
N ASN A 255 -7.26 11.59 -22.62
CA ASN A 255 -6.14 10.85 -22.07
C ASN A 255 -5.92 9.51 -22.83
N PRO A 256 -4.85 9.39 -23.64
CA PRO A 256 -4.57 8.17 -24.38
C PRO A 256 -4.30 6.96 -23.48
N GLU A 257 -3.81 7.17 -22.24
CA GLU A 257 -3.55 6.08 -21.30
C GLU A 257 -4.85 5.45 -20.79
N ILE A 258 -5.85 6.26 -20.44
CA ILE A 258 -7.17 5.77 -20.02
C ILE A 258 -7.85 5.00 -21.16
N ARG A 259 -7.70 5.48 -22.40
CA ARG A 259 -8.22 4.77 -23.58
C ARG A 259 -7.48 3.45 -23.82
N SER A 260 -6.15 3.41 -23.63
CA SER A 260 -5.36 2.17 -23.71
C SER A 260 -5.80 1.16 -22.67
N ALA A 261 -5.95 1.59 -21.41
CA ALA A 261 -6.39 0.74 -20.31
C ALA A 261 -7.78 0.12 -20.55
N ASN A 262 -8.73 0.91 -21.09
CA ASN A 262 -10.04 0.38 -21.47
C ASN A 262 -9.96 -0.64 -22.62
N LEU A 263 -9.13 -0.40 -23.62
CA LEU A 263 -8.92 -1.35 -24.72
C LEU A 263 -8.25 -2.64 -24.26
N GLU A 264 -7.33 -2.57 -23.29
CA GLU A 264 -6.71 -3.74 -22.66
C GLU A 264 -7.73 -4.54 -21.84
N ALA A 265 -8.62 -3.86 -21.10
CA ALA A 265 -9.71 -4.51 -20.39
C ALA A 265 -10.68 -5.22 -21.34
N ASP A 266 -11.10 -4.55 -22.42
CA ASP A 266 -11.96 -5.13 -23.46
C ASP A 266 -11.29 -6.34 -24.13
N ALA A 267 -10.00 -6.25 -24.44
CA ALA A 267 -9.21 -7.35 -25.00
C ALA A 267 -9.10 -8.53 -24.03
N ALA A 268 -8.89 -8.27 -22.74
CA ALA A 268 -8.87 -9.30 -21.70
C ALA A 268 -10.23 -9.98 -21.53
N GLU A 269 -11.34 -9.23 -21.61
CA GLU A 269 -12.68 -9.79 -21.54
C GLU A 269 -13.01 -10.62 -22.79
N ALA A 270 -12.61 -10.16 -23.98
CA ALA A 270 -12.71 -10.93 -25.22
C ALA A 270 -11.89 -12.23 -25.16
N ALA A 271 -10.66 -12.18 -24.65
CA ALA A 271 -9.83 -13.37 -24.44
C ALA A 271 -10.50 -14.35 -23.45
N ARG A 272 -11.09 -13.84 -22.37
CA ARG A 272 -11.83 -14.64 -21.39
C ARG A 272 -13.08 -15.29 -22.00
N ARG A 273 -13.82 -14.56 -22.84
CA ARG A 273 -14.98 -15.09 -23.59
C ARG A 273 -14.55 -16.17 -24.58
N SER A 274 -13.45 -15.96 -25.30
CA SER A 274 -12.88 -16.96 -26.23
C SER A 274 -12.45 -18.23 -25.49
N ALA A 275 -11.76 -18.10 -24.35
CA ALA A 275 -11.38 -19.24 -23.51
C ALA A 275 -12.61 -20.01 -22.99
N ARG A 276 -13.68 -19.30 -22.59
CA ARG A 276 -14.96 -19.91 -22.18
C ARG A 276 -15.75 -20.52 -23.35
N GLY A 277 -15.56 -20.05 -24.57
CA GLY A 277 -16.18 -20.62 -25.77
C GLY A 277 -15.77 -22.07 -26.03
N GLY A 278 -14.58 -22.48 -25.56
CA GLY A 278 -14.15 -23.88 -25.56
C GLY A 278 -14.99 -24.81 -24.67
N PHE A 279 -15.66 -24.27 -23.66
CA PHE A 279 -16.45 -25.00 -22.66
C PHE A 279 -17.96 -24.73 -22.76
N SER A 280 -18.38 -23.90 -23.71
CA SER A 280 -19.81 -23.63 -23.96
C SER A 280 -20.42 -24.75 -24.79
N PRO A 281 -21.69 -25.13 -24.57
CA PRO A 281 -22.35 -26.16 -25.37
C PRO A 281 -22.32 -25.77 -26.85
N ARG A 282 -21.83 -26.67 -27.71
CA ARG A 282 -21.80 -26.46 -29.16
C ARG A 282 -23.06 -27.08 -29.77
N LEU A 283 -23.97 -26.24 -30.23
CA LEU A 283 -25.08 -26.70 -31.09
C LEU A 283 -24.52 -26.88 -32.51
N ARG A 284 -24.39 -28.12 -32.97
CA ARG A 284 -24.20 -28.39 -34.40
C ARG A 284 -25.57 -28.57 -35.03
N LEU A 285 -25.92 -27.69 -35.95
CA LEU A 285 -27.07 -27.86 -36.85
C LEU A 285 -26.54 -28.46 -38.15
N ASP A 286 -26.63 -29.77 -38.29
CA ASP A 286 -26.47 -30.42 -39.59
C ASP A 286 -27.84 -30.44 -40.28
N ALA A 287 -27.96 -29.72 -41.39
CA ALA A 287 -29.14 -29.76 -42.25
C ALA A 287 -28.84 -30.68 -43.44
N GLY A 288 -29.20 -31.95 -43.33
CA GLY A 288 -29.22 -32.89 -44.45
C GLY A 288 -30.62 -32.92 -45.08
N VAL A 289 -30.72 -32.68 -46.39
CA VAL A 289 -31.96 -32.96 -47.13
C VAL A 289 -31.98 -34.44 -47.48
N GLN A 290 -32.48 -35.27 -46.57
CA GLN A 290 -32.88 -36.64 -46.88
C GLN A 290 -34.36 -36.66 -47.23
N ARG A 291 -34.66 -37.03 -48.48
CA ARG A 291 -36.04 -37.21 -48.95
C ARG A 291 -36.55 -38.56 -48.42
N TRP A 292 -37.26 -38.53 -47.28
CA TRP A 292 -37.88 -39.72 -46.68
C TRP A 292 -39.40 -39.61 -46.68
N ASP A 293 -40.03 -40.77 -46.89
CA ASP A 293 -41.44 -40.97 -47.27
C ASP A 293 -42.43 -40.54 -46.19
N ARG A 294 -43.53 -39.91 -46.61
CA ARG A 294 -44.39 -39.01 -45.83
C ARG A 294 -45.37 -39.73 -44.88
N ARG A 295 -45.19 -41.02 -44.61
CA ARG A 295 -46.14 -41.82 -43.79
C ARG A 295 -45.67 -42.14 -42.38
N ALA A 296 -44.37 -42.04 -42.08
CA ALA A 296 -43.83 -42.44 -40.77
C ALA A 296 -43.68 -41.29 -39.76
N THR A 297 -43.74 -40.02 -40.21
CA THR A 297 -43.43 -38.85 -39.36
C THR A 297 -44.62 -38.29 -38.59
N THR A 298 -45.86 -38.61 -38.98
CA THR A 298 -47.06 -38.08 -38.29
C THR A 298 -47.25 -38.75 -36.94
N ASP A 299 -47.12 -40.07 -36.85
CA ASP A 299 -47.30 -40.83 -35.61
C ASP A 299 -46.24 -40.54 -34.53
N MET A 300 -45.02 -40.16 -34.95
CA MET A 300 -43.92 -39.89 -34.01
C MET A 300 -43.95 -38.46 -33.45
N MET A 301 -44.54 -37.50 -34.18
CA MET A 301 -44.66 -36.10 -33.74
C MET A 301 -45.81 -35.90 -32.75
N ASP A 302 -46.93 -36.60 -32.93
CA ASP A 302 -48.06 -36.51 -31.99
C ASP A 302 -47.68 -37.07 -30.59
N GLY A 303 -46.91 -38.15 -30.53
CA GLY A 303 -46.42 -38.72 -29.26
C GLY A 303 -45.37 -37.86 -28.52
N LEU A 304 -44.66 -36.96 -29.22
CA LEU A 304 -43.62 -36.12 -28.63
C LEU A 304 -44.17 -34.82 -28.04
N VAL A 305 -45.28 -34.29 -28.61
CA VAL A 305 -45.97 -33.09 -28.11
C VAL A 305 -46.67 -33.37 -26.78
N ASP A 306 -47.26 -34.56 -26.61
CA ASP A 306 -47.89 -34.97 -25.35
C ASP A 306 -46.87 -35.15 -24.21
N LEU A 307 -45.67 -35.65 -24.52
CA LEU A 307 -44.61 -35.88 -23.53
C LEU A 307 -43.97 -34.56 -23.02
N VAL A 308 -43.88 -33.55 -23.88
CA VAL A 308 -43.33 -32.23 -23.53
C VAL A 308 -44.32 -31.39 -22.72
N ASN A 309 -45.63 -31.47 -23.03
CA ASN A 309 -46.66 -30.77 -22.27
C ASN A 309 -46.84 -31.34 -20.85
N TYR A 310 -46.73 -32.66 -20.64
CA TYR A 310 -46.81 -33.26 -19.30
C TYR A 310 -45.62 -32.92 -18.40
N GLY A 311 -44.41 -32.75 -18.97
CA GLY A 311 -43.18 -32.48 -18.20
C GLY A 311 -42.99 -31.02 -17.74
N LEU A 312 -43.53 -30.05 -18.48
CA LEU A 312 -43.38 -28.61 -18.20
C LEU A 312 -44.41 -28.06 -17.20
N VAL A 313 -45.62 -28.65 -17.13
CA VAL A 313 -46.71 -28.19 -16.25
C VAL A 313 -46.49 -28.64 -14.79
N ILE A 314 -45.96 -29.84 -14.55
CA ILE A 314 -45.78 -30.40 -13.19
C ILE A 314 -44.64 -29.72 -12.43
N LYS A 315 -43.60 -29.23 -13.10
CA LYS A 315 -42.41 -28.65 -12.46
C LYS A 315 -42.51 -27.15 -12.13
N ASN A 316 -43.36 -26.40 -12.84
CA ASN A 316 -43.39 -24.94 -12.75
C ASN A 316 -44.76 -24.33 -12.40
N ASN A 317 -45.78 -25.17 -12.16
CA ASN A 317 -47.13 -24.74 -11.74
C ASN A 317 -47.73 -23.62 -12.62
N LEU A 318 -47.49 -23.70 -13.93
CA LEU A 318 -47.98 -22.77 -14.94
C LEU A 318 -49.30 -23.29 -15.54
N LYS A 319 -50.23 -22.37 -15.88
CA LYS A 319 -51.44 -22.75 -16.63
C LYS A 319 -51.07 -23.13 -18.07
N PRO A 320 -51.74 -24.15 -18.66
CA PRO A 320 -51.48 -24.55 -20.05
C PRO A 320 -51.78 -23.39 -21.01
N VAL A 321 -50.89 -23.15 -21.97
CA VAL A 321 -51.11 -22.20 -23.06
C VAL A 321 -51.72 -22.97 -24.22
N ASP A 322 -52.93 -22.59 -24.61
CA ASP A 322 -53.65 -23.15 -25.74
C ASP A 322 -53.13 -22.50 -27.03
N LEU A 323 -52.40 -23.26 -27.85
CA LEU A 323 -51.91 -22.80 -29.16
C LEU A 323 -52.78 -23.39 -30.26
N GLN A 324 -54.05 -22.97 -30.28
CA GLN A 324 -54.92 -23.01 -31.44
C GLN A 324 -55.66 -21.67 -31.60
N SER A 325 -54.96 -20.64 -32.09
CA SER A 325 -55.43 -19.62 -33.06
C SER A 325 -54.36 -18.56 -33.33
#